data_AF-A0A929J5J2-F1
#
_entry.id   AF-A0A929J5J2-F1
#
_cell.length_a   1.000
_cell.length_b   1.000
_cell.length_c   1.000
_cell.angle_alpha   90.00
_cell.angle_beta   90.00
_cell.angle_gamma   90.00
#
_symmetry.space_group_name_H-M   'P 1'
#
loop_
_entity.id
_entity.type
_entity.pdbx_description
1 polymer ?
#
loop_
_entity_poly.entity_id
_entity_poly.type
_entity_poly.pdbx_seq_one_letter_code
_entity_poly.pdbx_strand_id
1 'polypeptide(L)'
;GMEAYVDGINNIVEAQKKVGLSYIADGSIDDACPPLQAVLYVMAEGSYQGKTIDDPAIREMFTLEYLLASDWYQQRLKIKQQRDASLWQMNRDYIDQKMDETNESNTTLWADLQGRVENAEQMLEWVNSDSYLERLHGTIGADWIHKGA
;
A
#
# COMPACT_ATOMS: atom_id res chain seq x y z
N GLY A 1 26.72 -33.65 -0.27
CA GLY A 1 26.77 -34.42 1.00
C GLY A 1 26.21 -33.58 2.12
N MET A 2 26.11 -34.12 3.35
CA MET A 2 25.54 -33.40 4.51
C MET A 2 26.24 -32.06 4.77
N GLU A 3 27.57 -31.98 4.63
CA GLU A 3 28.33 -30.74 4.82
C GLU A 3 27.89 -29.63 3.85
N ALA A 4 27.75 -29.95 2.56
CA ALA A 4 27.29 -28.99 1.56
C ALA A 4 25.83 -28.52 1.82
N TYR A 5 25.00 -29.38 2.44
CA TYR A 5 23.65 -28.99 2.85
C TYR A 5 23.68 -28.00 4.02
N VAL A 6 24.45 -28.29 5.07
CA VAL A 6 24.61 -27.41 6.24
C VAL A 6 25.20 -26.06 5.84
N ASP A 7 26.24 -26.06 5.00
CA ASP A 7 26.85 -24.84 4.48
C ASP A 7 25.84 -23.99 3.67
N GLY A 8 25.04 -24.65 2.84
CA GLY A 8 23.95 -23.99 2.11
C GLY A 8 22.93 -23.30 3.04
N ILE A 9 22.53 -23.94 4.14
CA ILE A 9 21.62 -23.34 5.12
C ILE A 9 22.27 -22.15 5.83
N ASN A 10 23.54 -22.26 6.24
CA ASN A 10 24.27 -21.16 6.87
C ASN A 10 24.33 -19.93 5.95
N ASN A 11 24.64 -20.14 4.67
CA ASN A 11 24.66 -19.06 3.68
C ASN A 11 23.29 -18.36 3.54
N ILE A 12 22.18 -19.12 3.58
CA ILE A 12 20.82 -18.54 3.57
C ILE A 12 20.57 -17.69 4.82
N VAL A 13 20.91 -18.20 6.01
CA VAL A 13 20.70 -17.49 7.28
C VAL A 13 21.56 -16.22 7.35
N GLU A 14 22.82 -16.28 6.89
CA GLU A 14 23.70 -15.11 6.81
C GLU A 14 23.15 -14.05 5.85
N ALA A 15 22.65 -14.46 4.67
CA ALA A 15 22.02 -13.56 3.72
C ALA A 15 20.75 -12.91 4.30
N GLN A 16 19.89 -13.69 4.96
CA GLN A 16 18.69 -13.19 5.62
C GLN A 16 19.04 -12.16 6.71
N LYS A 17 20.03 -12.46 7.55
CA LYS A 17 20.50 -11.55 8.59
C LYS A 17 21.03 -10.25 8.00
N LYS A 18 21.83 -10.32 6.94
CA LYS A 18 22.35 -9.14 6.25
C LYS A 18 21.21 -8.26 5.72
N VAL A 19 20.20 -8.87 5.09
CA VAL A 19 19.02 -8.15 4.58
C VAL A 19 18.26 -7.48 5.73
N GLY A 20 17.91 -8.22 6.79
CA GLY A 20 17.20 -7.66 7.94
C GLY A 20 17.93 -6.48 8.58
N LEU A 21 19.25 -6.59 8.75
CA LEU A 21 20.09 -5.49 9.26
C LEU A 21 20.07 -4.26 8.35
N SER A 22 19.98 -4.42 7.03
CA SER A 22 19.89 -3.28 6.10
C SER A 22 18.60 -2.47 6.30
N TYR A 23 17.44 -3.13 6.43
CA TYR A 23 16.15 -2.45 6.68
C TYR A 23 16.15 -1.67 8.00
N ILE A 24 16.82 -2.19 9.03
CA ILE A 24 16.97 -1.49 10.32
C ILE A 24 17.93 -0.30 10.16
N ALA A 25 19.05 -0.50 9.47
CA ALA A 25 20.08 0.52 9.32
C ALA A 25 19.63 1.73 8.48
N ASP A 26 18.77 1.53 7.49
CA ASP A 26 18.25 2.60 6.63
C ASP A 26 16.89 3.18 7.11
N GLY A 27 16.33 2.65 8.19
CA GLY A 27 15.06 3.09 8.77
C GLY A 27 13.81 2.64 8.01
N SER A 28 13.95 1.93 6.88
CA SER A 28 12.81 1.43 6.11
C SER A 28 12.01 0.34 6.82
N ILE A 29 12.54 -0.20 7.93
CA ILE A 29 11.79 -1.05 8.86
C ILE A 29 10.50 -0.38 9.35
N ASP A 30 10.49 0.95 9.54
CA ASP A 30 9.32 1.68 10.04
C ASP A 30 8.19 1.76 8.99
N ASP A 31 8.53 1.56 7.71
CA ASP A 31 7.56 1.53 6.61
C ASP A 31 6.98 0.13 6.37
N ALA A 32 7.58 -0.92 6.93
CA ALA A 32 7.08 -2.28 6.77
C ALA A 32 5.78 -2.48 7.57
N CYS A 33 4.85 -3.28 7.04
CA CYS A 33 3.68 -3.66 7.81
C CYS A 33 4.06 -4.56 8.99
N PRO A 34 3.24 -4.62 10.07
CA PRO A 34 3.63 -5.31 11.30
C PRO A 34 4.11 -6.76 11.12
N PRO A 35 3.50 -7.61 10.26
CA PRO A 35 4.00 -8.97 10.05
C PRO A 35 5.41 -8.99 9.41
N LEU A 36 5.69 -8.08 8.48
CA LEU A 36 7.00 -7.96 7.84
C LEU A 36 8.05 -7.39 8.79
N GLN A 37 7.68 -6.41 9.62
CA GLN A 37 8.57 -5.91 10.68
C GLN A 37 9.03 -7.05 11.59
N ALA A 38 8.10 -7.87 12.06
CA ALA A 38 8.41 -9.01 12.92
C ALA A 38 9.41 -9.98 12.26
N VAL A 39 9.20 -10.33 10.99
CA VAL A 39 10.10 -11.23 10.26
C VAL A 39 11.48 -10.59 10.03
N LEU A 40 11.54 -9.30 9.67
CA LEU A 40 12.81 -8.59 9.47
C LEU A 40 13.64 -8.52 10.75
N TYR A 41 13.00 -8.26 11.90
CA TYR A 41 13.67 -8.32 13.21
C TYR A 41 14.14 -9.73 13.55
N VAL A 42 13.33 -10.76 13.32
CA VAL A 42 13.76 -12.16 13.54
C VAL A 42 14.95 -12.51 12.64
N MET A 43 14.97 -12.06 11.39
CA MET A 43 16.11 -12.25 10.49
C MET A 43 17.37 -11.54 11.01
N ALA A 44 17.25 -10.29 11.46
CA ALA A 44 18.38 -9.46 11.89
C ALA A 44 18.96 -9.85 13.26
N GLU A 45 18.08 -10.06 14.24
CA GLU A 45 18.40 -10.16 15.66
C GLU A 45 18.07 -11.55 16.25
N GLY A 46 17.43 -12.43 15.47
CA GLY A 46 17.03 -13.77 15.91
C GLY A 46 15.70 -13.81 16.66
N SER A 47 15.14 -12.66 17.05
CA SER A 47 13.84 -12.57 17.70
C SER A 47 13.17 -11.22 17.46
N TYR A 48 11.84 -11.18 17.59
CA TYR A 48 11.06 -9.95 17.66
C TYR A 48 10.30 -9.93 18.98
N GLN A 49 10.56 -8.93 19.83
CA GLN A 49 9.98 -8.84 21.18
C GLN A 49 10.16 -10.13 22.01
N GLY A 50 11.34 -10.77 21.89
CA GLY A 50 11.66 -12.03 22.57
C GLY A 50 11.01 -13.28 21.96
N LYS A 51 10.29 -13.16 20.83
CA LYS A 51 9.64 -14.27 20.12
C LYS A 51 10.44 -14.68 18.89
N THR A 52 10.54 -15.97 18.63
CA THR A 52 11.15 -16.52 17.41
C THR A 52 10.11 -16.65 16.30
N ILE A 53 10.54 -17.05 15.10
CA ILE A 53 9.64 -17.26 13.96
C ILE A 53 8.57 -18.32 14.22
N ASP A 54 8.82 -19.25 15.14
CA ASP A 54 7.90 -20.36 15.46
C ASP A 54 6.87 -20.00 16.52
N ASP A 55 6.96 -18.81 17.11
CA ASP A 55 5.99 -18.35 18.09
C ASP A 55 4.59 -18.20 17.44
N PRO A 56 3.53 -18.79 18.02
CA PRO A 56 2.18 -18.71 17.46
C PRO A 56 1.69 -17.28 17.22
N ALA A 57 2.08 -16.32 18.07
CA ALA A 57 1.68 -14.93 17.90
C ALA A 57 2.29 -14.30 16.65
N ILE A 58 3.52 -14.69 16.28
CA ILE A 58 4.15 -14.25 15.01
C ILE A 58 3.45 -14.90 13.83
N ARG A 59 3.13 -16.20 13.93
CA ARG A 59 2.43 -16.94 12.86
C ARG A 59 1.02 -16.42 12.62
N GLU A 60 0.29 -16.04 13.67
CA GLU A 60 -1.06 -15.48 13.59
C GLU A 60 -1.12 -14.22 12.74
N MET A 61 -0.08 -13.38 12.75
CA MET A 61 0.02 -12.16 11.96
C MET A 61 -0.05 -12.39 10.44
N PHE A 62 0.19 -13.62 9.98
CA PHE A 62 0.16 -14.03 8.57
C PHE A 62 -1.14 -14.72 8.17
N THR A 63 -2.14 -14.77 9.06
CA THR A 63 -3.46 -15.30 8.74
C THR A 63 -4.30 -14.27 7.99
N LEU A 64 -5.27 -14.74 7.19
CA LEU A 64 -6.20 -13.87 6.49
C LEU A 64 -7.07 -13.11 7.48
N GLU A 65 -7.48 -13.78 8.55
CA GLU A 65 -8.32 -13.23 9.61
C GLU A 65 -7.63 -12.06 10.30
N TYR A 66 -6.35 -12.22 10.69
CA TYR A 66 -5.56 -11.13 11.26
C TYR A 66 -5.42 -9.97 10.26
N LEU A 67 -5.07 -10.28 9.01
CA LEU A 67 -4.91 -9.26 7.96
C LEU A 67 -6.17 -8.40 7.83
N LEU A 68 -7.33 -9.02 7.61
CA LEU A 68 -8.59 -8.30 7.35
C LEU A 68 -9.06 -7.50 8.57
N ALA A 69 -8.84 -8.01 9.78
CA ALA A 69 -9.21 -7.34 11.03
C ALA A 69 -8.24 -6.23 11.46
N SER A 70 -7.05 -6.15 10.86
CA SER A 70 -5.99 -5.25 11.34
C SER A 70 -6.17 -3.79 10.93
N ASP A 71 -5.87 -2.88 11.86
CA ASP A 71 -5.92 -1.43 11.60
C ASP A 71 -4.98 -1.01 10.47
N TRP A 72 -3.80 -1.64 10.37
CA TRP A 72 -2.82 -1.31 9.33
C TRP A 72 -3.34 -1.65 7.93
N TYR A 73 -4.12 -2.74 7.79
CA TYR A 73 -4.76 -3.09 6.53
C TYR A 73 -5.87 -2.10 6.18
N GLN A 74 -6.74 -1.79 7.14
CA GLN A 74 -7.81 -0.79 6.96
C GLN A 74 -7.23 0.58 6.57
N GLN A 75 -6.08 0.96 7.14
CA GLN A 75 -5.36 2.18 6.77
C GLN A 75 -4.90 2.16 5.30
N ARG A 76 -4.43 1.02 4.76
CA ARG A 76 -4.05 0.90 3.34
C ARG A 76 -5.25 1.09 2.41
N LEU A 77 -6.42 0.61 2.79
CA LEU A 77 -7.65 0.78 2.01
C LEU A 77 -8.07 2.26 1.99
N LYS A 78 -8.01 2.93 3.14
CA LYS A 78 -8.28 4.38 3.24
C LYS A 78 -7.29 5.22 2.42
N ILE A 79 -6.00 4.89 2.46
CA ILE A 79 -4.99 5.58 1.64
C ILE A 79 -5.28 5.37 0.15
N LYS A 80 -5.68 4.16 -0.26
CA LYS A 80 -6.06 3.88 -1.64
C LYS A 80 -7.25 4.74 -2.07
N GLN A 81 -8.30 4.79 -1.27
CA GLN A 81 -9.47 5.65 -1.49
C GLN A 81 -9.07 7.12 -1.65
N GLN A 82 -8.25 7.64 -0.73
CA GLN A 82 -7.78 9.03 -0.76
C GLN A 82 -6.96 9.33 -2.02
N ARG A 83 -6.04 8.43 -2.41
CA ARG A 83 -5.24 8.60 -3.62
C ARG A 83 -6.09 8.59 -4.89
N ASP A 84 -7.11 7.72 -4.93
CA ASP A 84 -8.01 7.65 -6.07
C ASP A 84 -8.92 8.88 -6.15
N ALA A 85 -9.40 9.39 -5.01
CA ALA A 85 -10.15 10.64 -4.95
C ALA A 85 -9.28 11.83 -5.44
N SER A 86 -8.03 11.93 -4.96
CA SER A 86 -7.10 12.96 -5.41
C SER A 86 -6.81 12.86 -6.91
N LEU A 87 -6.69 11.65 -7.46
CA LEU A 87 -6.51 11.45 -8.91
C LEU A 87 -7.71 11.96 -9.71
N TRP A 88 -8.93 11.63 -9.28
CA TRP A 88 -10.13 12.13 -9.95
C TRP A 88 -10.28 13.65 -9.83
N GLN A 89 -9.90 14.23 -8.69
CA GLN A 89 -9.88 15.69 -8.53
C GLN A 89 -8.90 16.34 -9.50
N MET A 90 -7.66 15.82 -9.59
CA MET A 90 -6.68 16.33 -10.57
C MET A 90 -7.18 16.21 -12.01
N ASN A 91 -7.86 15.11 -12.36
CA ASN A 91 -8.45 14.93 -13.68
C ASN A 91 -9.53 15.98 -13.96
N ARG A 92 -10.40 16.25 -12.98
CA ARG A 92 -11.46 17.28 -13.07
C ARG A 92 -10.84 18.66 -13.28
N ASP A 93 -9.89 19.05 -12.44
CA ASP A 93 -9.23 20.36 -12.50
C ASP A 93 -8.52 20.56 -13.84
N TYR A 94 -7.91 19.51 -14.39
CA TYR A 94 -7.29 19.54 -15.71
C TYR A 94 -8.32 19.73 -16.84
N ILE A 95 -9.49 19.09 -16.74
CA ILE A 95 -10.56 19.25 -17.74
C ILE A 95 -11.14 20.67 -17.65
N ASP A 96 -11.38 21.19 -16.45
CA ASP A 96 -11.85 22.56 -16.22
C ASP A 96 -10.88 23.57 -16.84
N GLN A 97 -9.58 23.44 -16.58
CA GLN A 97 -8.56 24.28 -17.22
C GLN A 97 -8.62 24.18 -18.75
N LYS A 98 -8.84 22.98 -19.28
CA LYS A 98 -8.91 22.78 -20.73
C LYS A 98 -10.15 23.42 -21.35
N MET A 99 -11.27 23.45 -20.63
CA MET A 99 -12.48 24.16 -21.04
C MET A 99 -12.21 25.67 -21.11
N ASP A 100 -11.58 26.26 -20.10
CA ASP A 100 -11.22 27.69 -20.09
C ASP A 100 -10.30 28.11 -21.25
N GLU A 101 -9.40 27.22 -21.68
CA GLU A 101 -8.52 27.44 -22.83
C GLU A 101 -9.22 27.23 -24.20
N THR A 102 -10.39 26.57 -24.22
CA THR A 102 -11.06 26.17 -25.45
C THR A 102 -12.04 27.24 -25.92
N ASN A 103 -11.99 27.60 -27.20
CA ASN A 103 -12.95 28.53 -27.78
C ASN A 103 -14.37 27.93 -27.75
N GLU A 104 -15.30 28.60 -27.07
CA GLU A 104 -16.74 28.24 -26.92
C GLU A 104 -17.46 27.94 -28.24
N SER A 105 -16.99 28.49 -29.36
CA SER A 105 -17.54 28.18 -30.68
C SER A 105 -17.28 26.74 -31.16
N ASN A 106 -16.34 26.01 -30.56
CA ASN A 106 -16.09 24.60 -30.83
C ASN A 106 -17.05 23.72 -30.01
N THR A 107 -18.34 23.78 -30.36
CA THR A 107 -19.45 23.14 -29.65
C THR A 107 -19.29 21.64 -29.43
N THR A 108 -18.71 20.90 -30.39
CA THR A 108 -18.46 19.46 -30.25
C THR A 108 -17.43 19.16 -29.16
N LEU A 109 -16.32 19.90 -29.13
CA LEU A 109 -15.29 19.72 -28.10
C LEU A 109 -15.79 20.15 -26.72
N TRP A 110 -16.57 21.22 -26.64
CA TRP A 110 -17.19 21.66 -25.40
C TRP A 110 -18.14 20.61 -24.81
N ALA A 111 -18.98 19.98 -25.64
CA ALA A 111 -19.88 18.93 -25.19
C ALA A 111 -19.11 17.68 -24.69
N ASP A 112 -18.00 17.30 -25.35
CA ASP A 112 -17.13 16.21 -24.89
C ASP A 112 -16.50 16.52 -23.53
N LEU A 113 -15.90 17.71 -23.38
CA LEU A 113 -15.26 18.13 -22.13
C LEU A 113 -16.27 18.19 -20.98
N GLN A 114 -17.47 18.73 -21.22
CA GLN A 114 -18.54 18.77 -20.22
C GLN A 114 -18.94 17.35 -19.76
N GLY A 115 -19.12 16.40 -20.70
CA GLY A 115 -19.42 15.01 -20.33
C GLY A 115 -18.31 14.35 -19.51
N ARG A 116 -17.05 14.74 -19.73
CA ARG A 116 -15.91 14.28 -18.92
C ARG A 116 -15.88 14.89 -17.53
N VAL A 117 -16.29 16.15 -17.36
CA VAL A 117 -16.48 16.78 -16.03
C VAL A 117 -17.56 16.03 -15.25
N GLU A 118 -18.72 15.81 -15.86
CA GLU A 118 -19.84 15.08 -15.22
C GLU A 118 -19.41 13.66 -14.80
N ASN A 119 -18.63 12.96 -15.63
CA ASN A 119 -18.07 11.67 -15.26
C ASN A 119 -17.10 11.77 -14.08
N ALA A 120 -16.18 12.74 -14.11
CA ALA A 120 -15.21 12.93 -13.02
C ALA A 120 -15.91 13.24 -11.69
N GLU A 121 -16.99 14.01 -11.71
CA GLU A 121 -17.79 14.32 -10.51
C GLU A 121 -18.52 13.08 -9.96
N GLN A 122 -19.13 12.26 -10.83
CA GLN A 122 -19.73 10.98 -10.43
C GLN A 122 -18.69 10.02 -9.84
N MET A 123 -17.50 9.97 -10.43
CA MET A 123 -16.41 9.12 -9.93
C MET A 123 -15.86 9.63 -8.60
N LEU A 124 -15.75 10.95 -8.41
CA LEU A 124 -15.40 11.55 -7.13
C LEU A 124 -16.41 11.19 -6.04
N GLU A 125 -17.71 11.31 -6.32
CA GLU A 125 -18.77 10.94 -5.37
C GLU A 125 -18.67 9.46 -5.01
N TRP A 126 -18.57 8.59 -6.01
CA TRP A 126 -18.48 7.15 -5.80
C TRP A 126 -17.22 6.76 -5.01
N VAL A 127 -16.04 7.26 -5.39
CA VAL A 127 -14.77 6.92 -4.71
C VAL A 127 -14.78 7.40 -3.26
N ASN A 128 -15.38 8.55 -2.96
CA ASN A 128 -15.49 9.03 -1.58
C ASN A 128 -16.55 8.31 -0.74
N SER A 129 -17.36 7.43 -1.33
CA SER A 129 -18.40 6.70 -0.60
C SER A 129 -17.85 5.52 0.21
N ASP A 130 -18.58 5.15 1.27
CA ASP A 130 -18.27 3.95 2.06
C ASP A 130 -18.35 2.67 1.21
N SER A 131 -19.26 2.63 0.22
CA SER A 131 -19.40 1.48 -0.69
C SER A 131 -18.16 1.21 -1.52
N TYR A 132 -17.39 2.25 -1.82
CA TYR A 132 -16.10 2.10 -2.50
C TYR A 132 -15.05 1.49 -1.56
N LEU A 133 -15.04 1.91 -0.30
CA LEU A 133 -14.14 1.32 0.70
C LEU A 133 -14.47 -0.16 0.95
N GLU A 134 -15.74 -0.51 1.01
CA GLU A 134 -16.20 -1.91 1.07
C GLU A 134 -15.73 -2.71 -0.16
N ARG A 135 -15.82 -2.11 -1.36
CA ARG A 135 -15.32 -2.73 -2.60
C ARG A 135 -13.80 -2.97 -2.57
N LEU A 136 -13.03 -2.14 -1.87
CA LEU A 136 -11.59 -2.31 -1.73
C LEU A 136 -11.22 -3.44 -0.75
N HIS A 137 -12.15 -3.91 0.07
CA HIS A 137 -11.90 -5.00 1.01
C HIS A 137 -11.49 -6.28 0.28
N GLY A 138 -10.37 -6.88 0.69
CA GLY A 138 -9.72 -8.01 0.01
C GLY A 138 -8.69 -7.61 -1.06
N THR A 139 -8.55 -6.32 -1.41
CA THR A 139 -7.47 -5.84 -2.28
C THR A 139 -6.22 -5.51 -1.47
N ILE A 140 -5.10 -5.21 -2.14
CA ILE A 140 -3.82 -4.83 -1.51
C ILE A 140 -3.81 -3.40 -0.91
N GLY A 141 -4.82 -2.57 -1.23
CA GLY A 141 -4.83 -1.15 -0.86
C GLY A 141 -3.65 -0.37 -1.45
N ALA A 142 -3.18 0.64 -0.72
CA ALA A 142 -2.01 1.43 -1.07
C ALA A 142 -1.10 1.62 0.15
N ASP A 143 0.22 1.64 -0.09
CA ASP A 143 1.21 1.86 0.97
C ASP A 143 1.10 3.26 1.57
N TRP A 144 1.40 3.38 2.87
CA TRP A 144 1.61 4.67 3.55
C TRP A 144 2.97 5.30 3.24
N ILE A 145 3.81 4.63 2.43
CA ILE A 145 5.07 5.18 1.93
C ILE A 145 4.74 6.54 1.30
N HIS A 146 5.46 7.57 1.76
CA HIS A 146 5.12 9.01 1.69
C HIS A 146 4.22 9.56 2.82
N LYS A 147 4.37 9.10 4.07
CA LYS A 147 4.24 10.06 5.19
C LYS A 147 5.40 11.05 5.01
N GLY A 148 5.11 12.16 4.34
CA GLY A 148 6.13 13.14 3.95
C GLY A 148 6.99 13.60 5.12
N ALA A 149 8.26 13.85 4.81
CA ALA A 149 9.00 14.93 5.44
C ALA A 149 8.24 16.26 5.32
#